data_AF-A0A7V9VVV8-F1
#
_entry.id   AF-A0A7V9VVV8-F1
#
_cell.length_a   1.000
_cell.length_b   1.000
_cell.length_c   1.000
_cell.angle_alpha   90.00
_cell.angle_beta   90.00
_cell.angle_gamma   90.00
#
_symmetry.space_group_name_H-M   'P 1'
#
loop_
_entity.id
_entity.type
_entity.pdbx_description
1 polymer ?
#
loop_
_entity_poly.entity_id
_entity_poly.type
_entity_poly.pdbx_seq_one_letter_code
_entity_poly.pdbx_strand_id
1 'polypeptide(L)' 'MTNNAGPHNIQPNNQIAPTTSIGHVHLKVASINRALDFYHGVLGFEIVIRMGNSAAFL' A
#
# COMPACT_ATOMS: atom_id res chain seq x y z
N MET A 1 -18.46 12.20 50.96
CA MET A 1 -17.12 11.73 50.55
C MET A 1 -17.14 11.64 49.03
N THR A 2 -16.61 12.65 48.35
CA THR A 2 -16.78 12.88 46.90
C THR A 2 -15.63 12.24 46.13
N ASN A 3 -15.89 11.15 45.41
CA ASN A 3 -14.87 10.52 44.58
C ASN A 3 -15.04 11.06 43.16
N ASN A 4 -14.19 12.03 42.84
CA ASN A 4 -14.11 12.78 41.59
C ASN A 4 -13.92 11.86 40.37
N ALA A 5 -14.96 11.72 39.54
CA ALA A 5 -14.83 11.14 38.21
C ALA A 5 -14.19 12.19 37.29
N GLY A 6 -12.86 12.17 37.20
CA GLY A 6 -12.12 12.99 36.24
C GLY A 6 -12.50 12.61 34.79
N PRO A 7 -12.37 13.54 33.83
CA PRO A 7 -12.73 13.27 32.45
C PRO A 7 -11.84 12.14 31.89
N HIS A 8 -12.45 10.99 31.58
CA HIS A 8 -11.78 9.93 30.84
C HIS A 8 -11.53 10.44 29.42
N ASN A 9 -10.29 10.88 29.18
CA ASN A 9 -9.82 11.29 27.85
C ASN A 9 -9.86 10.07 26.92
N ILE A 10 -10.93 9.95 26.12
CA ILE A 10 -11.09 8.91 25.11
C ILE A 10 -10.25 9.33 23.89
N GLN A 11 -8.94 9.13 23.96
CA GLN A 11 -8.10 9.34 22.78
C GLN A 11 -8.48 8.25 21.76
N PRO A 12 -8.85 8.60 20.52
CA PRO A 12 -9.05 7.60 19.49
C PRO A 12 -7.74 6.82 19.34
N ASN A 13 -7.82 5.50 19.49
CA ASN A 13 -6.69 4.62 19.25
C ASN A 13 -6.38 4.65 17.74
N ASN A 14 -5.44 5.53 17.37
CA ASN A 14 -5.00 5.72 15.98
C ASN A 14 -3.95 4.69 15.55
N GLN A 15 -3.73 3.61 16.33
CA GLN A 15 -2.81 2.54 15.98
C GLN A 15 -3.51 1.47 15.14
N ILE A 16 -2.91 1.18 13.99
CA ILE A 16 -3.21 0.00 13.18
C ILE A 16 -2.75 -1.28 13.90
N ALA A 17 -3.42 -2.40 13.63
CA ALA A 17 -3.09 -3.68 14.23
C ALA A 17 -1.64 -4.09 13.85
N PRO A 18 -0.85 -4.70 14.77
CA PRO A 18 0.55 -5.04 14.50
C PRO A 18 0.77 -5.97 13.30
N THR A 19 -0.25 -6.74 12.91
CA THR A 19 -0.20 -7.68 11.79
C THR A 19 -0.68 -7.08 10.47
N THR A 20 -1.09 -5.80 10.44
CA THR A 20 -1.48 -5.12 9.21
C THR A 20 -0.27 -4.95 8.30
N SER A 21 -0.40 -5.36 7.04
CA SER A 21 0.63 -5.27 6.01
C SER A 21 0.05 -4.77 4.69
N ILE A 22 0.92 -4.26 3.82
CA ILE A 22 0.54 -3.84 2.46
C ILE A 22 0.56 -5.06 1.54
N GLY A 23 -0.54 -5.28 0.82
CA GLY A 23 -0.65 -6.33 -0.20
C GLY A 23 -0.23 -5.85 -1.60
N HIS A 24 -0.90 -6.37 -2.62
CA HIS A 24 -0.67 -5.96 -4.02
C HIS A 24 -1.00 -4.48 -4.25
N VAL A 25 -0.13 -3.79 -5.00
CA VAL A 25 -0.33 -2.39 -5.38
C VAL A 25 -0.66 -2.31 -6.87
N HIS A 26 -1.86 -1.86 -7.21
CA HIS A 26 -2.26 -1.64 -8.59
C HIS A 26 -2.01 -0.19 -8.98
N LEU A 27 -0.98 0.06 -9.77
CA LEU A 27 -0.64 1.40 -10.24
C LEU A 27 -1.27 1.66 -11.61
N LYS A 28 -2.09 2.71 -11.72
CA LYS A 28 -2.55 3.21 -13.02
C LYS A 28 -1.48 4.11 -13.62
N VAL A 29 -0.96 3.72 -14.78
CA VAL A 29 0.07 4.47 -15.50
C VAL A 29 -0.43 4.98 -16.85
N ALA A 30 0.21 6.03 -17.36
CA ALA A 30 -0.09 6.55 -18.69
C ALA A 30 0.42 5.64 -19.81
N SER A 31 1.48 4.86 -19.57
CA SER A 31 2.06 3.92 -20.54
C SER A 31 2.67 2.72 -19.84
N ILE A 32 2.21 1.52 -20.20
CA ILE A 32 2.73 0.25 -19.65
C ILE A 32 4.19 0.03 -20.05
N ASN A 33 4.58 0.35 -21.29
CA ASN A 33 5.95 0.13 -21.74
C ASN A 33 6.94 0.99 -20.93
N ARG A 34 6.63 2.28 -20.74
CA ARG A 34 7.48 3.16 -19.90
C ARG A 34 7.57 2.69 -18.45
N ALA A 35 6.48 2.16 -17.91
CA ALA A 35 6.48 1.61 -16.57
C ALA A 35 7.39 0.38 -16.48
N LEU A 36 7.31 -0.54 -17.45
CA LEU A 36 8.16 -1.73 -17.49
C LEU A 36 9.65 -1.37 -17.66
N ASP A 37 9.98 -0.42 -18.54
CA ASP A 37 11.36 0.05 -18.70
C ASP A 37 11.96 0.51 -17.37
N PHE A 38 11.15 1.13 -16.52
CA PHE A 38 11.57 1.57 -15.19
C PHE A 38 11.54 0.45 -14.14
N TYR A 39 10.39 -0.16 -13.87
CA TYR A 39 10.22 -1.10 -12.77
C TYR A 39 10.95 -2.44 -13.02
N HIS A 40 10.98 -2.93 -14.26
CA HIS A 40 11.79 -4.10 -14.61
C HIS A 40 13.22 -3.70 -14.97
N GLY A 41 13.39 -2.71 -15.86
CA GLY A 41 14.72 -2.39 -16.39
C GLY A 41 15.65 -1.64 -15.43
N VAL A 42 15.12 -0.79 -14.55
CA VAL A 42 15.92 0.01 -13.61
C VAL A 42 15.87 -0.57 -12.19
N LEU A 43 14.67 -0.91 -11.70
CA LEU A 43 14.51 -1.45 -10.35
C LEU A 43 14.75 -2.96 -10.26
N GLY A 44 14.75 -3.66 -11.39
CA GLY A 44 15.10 -5.08 -11.45
C GLY A 44 13.98 -6.02 -10.99
N PHE A 45 12.71 -5.60 -11.00
CA PHE A 45 11.59 -6.51 -10.75
C PHE A 45 11.39 -7.45 -11.94
N GLU A 46 10.91 -8.66 -11.70
CA GLU A 46 10.73 -9.67 -12.74
C GLU A 46 9.30 -9.66 -13.28
N ILE A 47 9.13 -9.73 -14.59
CA ILE A 47 7.77 -9.80 -15.16
C ILE A 47 7.19 -11.19 -14.91
N VAL A 48 6.17 -11.28 -14.06
CA VAL A 48 5.44 -12.52 -13.78
C VAL A 48 4.39 -12.78 -14.85
N ILE A 49 3.59 -11.75 -15.18
CA ILE A 49 2.50 -11.85 -16.16
C ILE A 49 2.43 -10.57 -16.98
N ARG A 50 2.24 -10.71 -18.30
CA ARG A 50 1.94 -9.59 -19.19
C ARG A 50 0.64 -9.81 -19.93
N MET A 51 -0.27 -8.85 -19.80
CA MET A 51 -1.56 -8.85 -20.50
C MET A 51 -1.53 -7.77 -21.59
N GLY A 52 -0.78 -8.06 -22.67
CA GLY A 52 -0.63 -7.14 -23.80
C GLY A 52 -0.16 -5.74 -23.37
N ASN A 53 -0.99 -4.73 -23.66
CA ASN A 53 -0.77 -3.32 -23.31
C ASN A 53 -1.72 -2.80 -22.22
N SER A 54 -2.53 -3.66 -21.59
CA SER A 54 -3.48 -3.25 -20.56
C SER A 54 -2.91 -3.35 -19.15
N ALA A 55 -2.13 -4.39 -18.86
CA ALA A 55 -1.53 -4.61 -17.54
C ALA A 55 -0.27 -5.47 -17.61
N ALA A 56 0.57 -5.31 -16.59
CA ALA A 56 1.68 -6.21 -16.30
C ALA A 56 1.80 -6.38 -14.79
N PHE A 57 2.13 -7.59 -14.37
CA PHE A 57 2.48 -7.94 -13.00
C PHE A 57 3.99 -8.17 -12.97
N LEU A 58 4.65 -7.41 -12.10
CA LEU A 58 6.06 -7.55 -11.80
C LEU A 58 6.25 -8.22 -10.43
#